data_AF-A0A5Q0C2R4-F1
#
_entry.id   AF-A0A5Q0C2R4-F1
#
_cell.length_a   1.000
_cell.length_b   1.000
_cell.length_c   1.000
_cell.angle_alpha   90.00
_cell.angle_beta   90.00
_cell.angle_gamma   90.00
#
_symmetry.space_group_name_H-M   'P 1'
#
loop_
_entity.id
_entity.type
_entity.pdbx_description
1 polymer ?
#
loop_
_entity_poly.entity_id
_entity_poly.type
_entity_poly.pdbx_seq_one_letter_code
_entity_poly.pdbx_strand_id
1 'polypeptide(L)'
;MLGLKQSDLASKAMVTRSVLLGLEQPGRKHPDRLALSQIRDALLSDGLIFVDATDTAGEGVRWAKPSGKVWVDCLKDARAMLGYTLDELSEKSGVGRYVIARLEKTERKRINELSANRLRDVFFENGVTILPEEADTGAGVRFHSYLKARK
;
A
#
# COMPACT_ATOMS: atom_id res chain seq x y z
N MET A 1 -0.71 -2.41 4.62
CA MET A 1 -1.42 -3.70 4.58
C MET A 1 -1.51 -4.42 5.93
N LEU A 2 -0.39 -4.80 6.57
CA LEU A 2 -0.36 -5.60 7.82
C LEU A 2 -0.96 -4.91 9.07
N GLY A 3 -1.13 -3.59 9.05
CA GLY A 3 -1.62 -2.83 10.21
C GLY A 3 -0.61 -2.70 11.35
N LEU A 4 0.65 -3.09 11.13
CA LEU A 4 1.73 -2.95 12.10
C LEU A 4 2.11 -1.49 12.32
N LYS A 5 2.47 -1.17 13.57
CA LYS A 5 3.20 0.07 13.85
C LYS A 5 4.67 -0.10 13.46
N GLN A 6 5.36 1.02 13.28
CA GLN A 6 6.82 1.02 13.07
C GLN A 6 7.56 0.26 14.16
N SER A 7 7.16 0.40 15.43
CA SER A 7 7.77 -0.33 16.55
C SER A 7 7.69 -1.85 16.37
N ASP A 8 6.55 -2.33 15.86
CA ASP A 8 6.25 -3.75 15.76
C ASP A 8 7.06 -4.36 14.61
N LEU A 9 7.09 -3.68 13.46
CA LEU A 9 7.90 -4.09 12.31
C LEU A 9 9.40 -4.04 12.63
N ALA A 10 9.86 -2.98 13.32
CA ALA A 10 11.26 -2.87 13.72
C ALA A 10 11.67 -4.02 14.64
N SER A 11 10.81 -4.37 15.61
CA SER A 11 11.06 -5.49 16.52
C SER A 11 11.11 -6.83 15.79
N LYS A 12 10.17 -7.08 14.86
CA LYS A 12 10.13 -8.29 14.02
C LYS A 12 11.34 -8.42 13.11
N ALA A 13 11.79 -7.32 12.51
CA ALA A 13 12.96 -7.28 11.64
C ALA A 13 14.29 -7.22 12.41
N MET A 14 14.27 -7.19 13.75
CA MET A 14 15.47 -7.02 14.59
C MET A 14 16.30 -5.77 14.21
N VAL A 15 15.61 -4.69 13.84
CA VAL A 15 16.21 -3.37 13.54
C VAL A 15 15.71 -2.32 14.51
N THR A 16 16.38 -1.17 14.56
CA THR A 16 15.87 -0.03 15.34
C THR A 16 14.74 0.68 14.61
N ARG A 17 13.82 1.32 15.35
CA ARG A 17 12.76 2.16 14.75
C ARG A 17 13.32 3.26 13.84
N SER A 18 14.50 3.78 14.13
CA SER A 18 15.17 4.80 13.32
C SER A 18 15.45 4.35 11.88
N VAL A 19 15.66 3.04 11.67
CA VAL A 19 15.82 2.45 10.33
C VAL A 19 14.56 2.66 9.50
N LEU A 20 13.38 2.37 10.06
CA LEU A 20 12.10 2.58 9.37
C LEU A 20 11.84 4.07 9.10
N LEU A 21 12.16 4.94 10.06
CA LEU A 21 12.08 6.39 9.82
C LEU A 21 12.96 6.84 8.64
N GLY A 22 14.11 6.19 8.43
CA GLY A 22 14.99 6.45 7.28
C GLY A 22 14.38 6.02 5.94
N LEU A 23 13.40 5.14 5.93
CA LEU A 23 12.66 4.73 4.73
C LEU A 23 11.45 5.62 4.45
N GLU A 24 10.76 6.03 5.50
CA GLU A 24 9.48 6.74 5.38
C GLU A 24 9.63 8.26 5.27
N GLN A 25 10.77 8.83 5.66
CA GLN A 25 10.99 10.28 5.65
C GLN A 25 11.93 10.71 4.52
N PRO A 26 11.46 11.58 3.60
CA PRO A 26 12.33 12.20 2.61
C PRO A 26 13.53 12.91 3.27
N GLY A 27 14.70 12.82 2.64
CA GLY A 27 15.92 13.51 3.10
C GLY A 27 16.70 12.82 4.21
N ARG A 28 16.23 11.68 4.74
CA ARG A 28 17.05 10.84 5.63
C ARG A 28 17.97 9.91 4.85
N LYS A 29 19.07 9.51 5.48
CA LYS A 29 19.96 8.48 4.94
C LYS A 29 19.19 7.16 4.88
N HIS A 30 19.16 6.56 3.68
CA HIS A 30 18.57 5.24 3.50
C HIS A 30 19.31 4.18 4.36
N PRO A 31 18.59 3.19 4.89
CA PRO A 31 19.20 2.05 5.56
C PRO A 31 20.20 1.30 4.68
N ASP A 32 21.11 0.58 5.32
CA ASP A 32 21.99 -0.33 4.61
C ASP A 32 21.23 -1.55 4.06
N ARG A 33 21.92 -2.30 3.20
CA ARG A 33 21.36 -3.48 2.52
C ARG A 33 20.94 -4.59 3.49
N LEU A 34 21.63 -4.74 4.63
CA LEU A 34 21.31 -5.78 5.61
C LEU A 34 19.97 -5.46 6.28
N ALA A 35 19.79 -4.23 6.74
CA ALA A 35 18.55 -3.76 7.34
C ALA A 35 17.37 -3.83 6.37
N LEU A 36 17.58 -3.49 5.09
CA LEU A 36 16.57 -3.65 4.04
C LEU A 36 16.15 -5.12 3.87
N SER A 37 17.12 -6.05 3.86
CA SER A 37 16.83 -7.48 3.77
C SER A 37 16.04 -7.98 4.97
N GLN A 38 16.42 -7.58 6.18
CA GLN A 38 15.71 -7.97 7.40
C GLN A 38 14.26 -7.47 7.43
N ILE A 39 14.02 -6.23 6.98
CA ILE A 39 12.67 -5.68 6.85
C ILE A 39 11.88 -6.45 5.80
N ARG A 40 12.48 -6.72 4.64
CA ARG A 40 11.85 -7.51 3.58
C ARG A 40 11.43 -8.89 4.09
N ASP A 41 12.33 -9.59 4.76
CA ASP A 41 12.08 -10.94 5.26
C ASP A 41 10.99 -10.96 6.34
N ALA A 42 10.95 -9.96 7.22
CA ALA A 42 9.88 -9.80 8.22
C ALA A 42 8.50 -9.56 7.58
N LEU A 43 8.43 -8.76 6.51
CA LEU A 43 7.19 -8.53 5.77
C LEU A 43 6.72 -9.81 5.06
N LEU A 44 7.64 -10.58 4.48
CA LEU A 44 7.35 -11.85 3.84
C LEU A 44 6.86 -12.90 4.86
N SER A 45 7.51 -12.99 6.01
CA SER A 45 7.10 -13.92 7.08
C SER A 45 5.71 -13.60 7.65
N ASP A 46 5.31 -12.34 7.61
CA ASP A 46 3.99 -11.88 8.07
C ASP A 46 2.90 -12.01 6.98
N GLY A 47 3.22 -12.66 5.86
CA GLY A 47 2.23 -13.06 4.86
C GLY A 47 1.99 -12.03 3.76
N LEU A 48 2.93 -11.10 3.52
CA LEU A 48 2.97 -10.34 2.28
C LEU A 48 3.85 -11.03 1.24
N ILE A 49 3.62 -10.70 -0.03
CA ILE A 49 4.54 -10.96 -1.13
C ILE A 49 4.75 -9.67 -1.92
N PHE A 50 5.97 -9.51 -2.42
CA PHE A 50 6.30 -8.45 -3.37
C PHE A 50 5.96 -8.94 -4.78
N VAL A 51 5.34 -8.05 -5.56
CA VAL A 51 5.01 -8.29 -6.96
C VAL A 51 6.08 -7.59 -7.77
N ASP A 52 6.88 -8.35 -8.50
CA ASP A 52 7.92 -7.78 -9.35
C ASP A 52 7.32 -7.00 -10.52
N ALA A 53 8.06 -5.98 -10.97
CA ALA A 53 7.73 -5.28 -12.20
C ALA A 53 7.87 -6.22 -13.40
N THR A 54 6.97 -6.06 -14.38
CA THR A 54 7.00 -6.69 -15.69
C THR A 54 7.11 -5.61 -16.77
N ASP A 55 7.22 -6.03 -18.04
CA ASP A 55 7.25 -5.09 -19.17
C ASP A 55 6.02 -4.17 -19.23
N THR A 56 4.89 -4.62 -18.70
CA THR A 56 3.60 -3.94 -18.81
C THR A 56 3.04 -3.45 -17.47
N ALA A 57 3.74 -3.68 -16.35
CA ALA A 57 3.25 -3.28 -15.03
C ALA A 57 4.39 -3.07 -14.03
N GLY A 58 4.28 -2.07 -13.17
CA GLY A 58 5.29 -1.77 -12.15
C GLY A 58 5.21 -2.70 -10.94
N GLU A 59 6.12 -2.49 -10.00
CA GLU A 59 6.21 -3.27 -8.76
C GLU A 59 4.98 -3.07 -7.85
N GLY A 60 4.80 -3.99 -6.90
CA GLY A 60 3.69 -3.93 -5.97
C GLY A 60 3.83 -4.83 -4.75
N VAL A 61 2.76 -4.91 -3.98
CA VAL A 61 2.66 -5.73 -2.78
C VAL A 61 1.26 -6.30 -2.67
N ARG A 62 1.15 -7.57 -2.28
CA ARG A 62 -0.13 -8.23 -2.02
C ARG A 62 -0.02 -9.23 -0.87
N TRP A 63 -1.15 -9.72 -0.38
CA TRP A 63 -1.15 -10.82 0.59
C TRP A 63 -0.75 -12.13 -0.09
N ALA A 64 0.09 -12.92 0.59
CA ALA A 64 0.60 -14.20 0.12
C ALA A 64 -0.51 -15.25 -0.07
N LYS A 65 -1.57 -15.17 0.75
CA LYS A 65 -2.72 -16.07 0.75
C LYS A 65 -4.02 -15.27 0.74
N PRO A 66 -5.14 -15.87 0.30
CA PRO A 66 -6.46 -15.28 0.47
C PRO A 66 -6.68 -14.85 1.92
N SER A 67 -7.11 -13.61 2.10
CA SER A 67 -7.25 -12.94 3.38
C SER A 67 -8.70 -12.60 3.70
N GLY A 68 -9.63 -12.84 2.77
CA GLY A 68 -11.02 -12.42 2.85
C GLY A 68 -11.20 -10.90 2.74
N LYS A 69 -10.14 -10.16 2.39
CA LYS A 69 -10.19 -8.72 2.19
C LYS A 69 -10.78 -8.43 0.82
N VAL A 70 -11.73 -7.50 0.80
CA VAL A 70 -12.26 -6.98 -0.45
C VAL A 70 -11.32 -5.92 -1.01
N TRP A 71 -11.38 -5.67 -2.33
CA TRP A 71 -10.53 -4.68 -3.00
C TRP A 71 -10.60 -3.28 -2.35
N VAL A 72 -11.73 -2.94 -1.73
CA VAL A 72 -11.93 -1.66 -1.03
C VAL A 72 -11.03 -1.51 0.19
N ASP A 73 -10.56 -2.60 0.79
CA ASP A 73 -9.62 -2.57 1.91
C ASP A 73 -8.19 -2.17 1.47
N CYS A 74 -7.91 -2.25 0.17
CA CYS A 74 -6.66 -1.84 -0.44
C CYS A 74 -6.61 -0.35 -0.80
N LEU A 75 -7.71 0.41 -0.65
CA LEU A 75 -7.73 1.85 -0.98
C LEU A 75 -6.66 2.64 -0.22
N LYS A 76 -6.48 2.34 1.07
CA LYS A 76 -5.45 2.98 1.90
C LYS A 76 -4.04 2.67 1.41
N ASP A 77 -3.83 1.46 0.91
CA ASP A 77 -2.53 0.97 0.45
C ASP A 77 -2.20 1.59 -0.92
N ALA A 78 -3.21 1.73 -1.78
CA ALA A 78 -3.08 2.45 -3.05
C ALA A 78 -2.76 3.94 -2.83
N ARG A 79 -3.44 4.58 -1.87
CA ARG A 79 -3.13 5.96 -1.47
C ARG A 79 -1.70 6.10 -0.95
N ALA A 80 -1.27 5.18 -0.08
CA ALA A 80 0.09 5.17 0.46
C ALA A 80 1.14 4.99 -0.65
N MET A 81 0.88 4.13 -1.64
CA MET A 81 1.75 3.90 -2.79
C MET A 81 1.96 5.15 -3.65
N LEU A 82 0.93 6.02 -3.76
CA LEU A 82 1.04 7.33 -4.42
C LEU A 82 1.64 8.43 -3.52
N GLY A 83 1.87 8.15 -2.23
CA GLY A 83 2.31 9.15 -1.26
C GLY A 83 1.26 10.22 -0.94
N TYR A 84 -0.01 9.98 -1.27
CA TYR A 84 -1.07 10.98 -1.09
C TYR A 84 -1.56 11.06 0.36
N THR A 85 -1.78 12.28 0.81
CA THR A 85 -2.61 12.60 1.97
C THR A 85 -4.09 12.37 1.67
N LEU A 86 -4.93 12.37 2.71
CA LEU A 86 -6.38 12.31 2.52
C LEU A 86 -6.92 13.56 1.82
N ASP A 87 -6.29 14.72 2.03
CA ASP A 87 -6.71 15.99 1.44
C ASP A 87 -6.40 16.01 -0.07
N GLU A 88 -5.20 15.58 -0.47
CA GLU A 88 -4.83 15.44 -1.89
C GLU A 88 -5.72 14.44 -2.63
N LEU A 89 -6.01 13.29 -2.01
CA LEU A 89 -6.94 12.33 -2.62
C LEU A 89 -8.37 12.89 -2.69
N SER A 90 -8.80 13.65 -1.68
CA SER A 90 -10.11 14.31 -1.68
C SER A 90 -10.22 15.32 -2.82
N GLU A 91 -9.19 16.11 -3.06
CA GLU A 91 -9.14 17.08 -4.15
C GLU A 91 -9.19 16.38 -5.52
N LYS A 92 -8.31 15.38 -5.73
CA LYS A 92 -8.24 14.64 -7.00
C LYS A 92 -9.51 13.86 -7.32
N SER A 93 -10.13 13.26 -6.31
CA SER A 93 -11.30 12.41 -6.51
C SER A 93 -12.62 13.14 -6.39
N GLY A 94 -12.67 14.34 -5.83
CA GLY A 94 -13.92 15.00 -5.45
C GLY A 94 -14.75 14.24 -4.40
N VAL A 95 -14.20 13.18 -3.78
CA VAL A 95 -14.81 12.45 -2.68
C VAL A 95 -14.37 13.11 -1.38
N GLY A 96 -15.30 13.52 -0.53
CA GLY A 96 -14.95 14.22 0.71
C GLY A 96 -14.04 13.41 1.62
N ARG A 97 -13.02 14.06 2.21
CA ARG A 97 -12.03 13.50 3.16
C ARG A 97 -12.61 12.51 4.18
N TYR A 98 -13.75 12.83 4.81
CA TYR A 98 -14.39 11.96 5.81
C TYR A 98 -14.95 10.66 5.21
N VAL A 99 -15.44 10.72 3.97
CA VAL A 99 -15.91 9.53 3.24
C VAL A 99 -14.71 8.65 2.90
N ILE A 100 -13.60 9.24 2.43
CA ILE A 100 -12.35 8.51 2.19
C ILE A 100 -11.86 7.84 3.48
N ALA A 101 -11.72 8.59 4.57
CA ALA A 101 -11.27 8.05 5.84
C ALA A 101 -12.16 6.92 6.36
N ARG A 102 -13.49 6.99 6.11
CA ARG A 102 -14.42 5.90 6.43
C ARG A 102 -14.22 4.70 5.50
N LEU A 103 -13.96 4.93 4.21
CA LEU A 103 -13.64 3.90 3.22
C LEU A 103 -12.25 3.28 3.39
N GLU A 104 -11.37 3.81 4.23
CA GLU A 104 -10.07 3.20 4.50
C GLU A 104 -10.05 2.36 5.79
N LYS A 105 -11.12 2.41 6.57
CA LYS A 105 -11.30 1.56 7.76
C LYS A 105 -11.76 0.17 7.35
N THR A 106 -11.23 -0.87 7.97
CA THR A 106 -11.65 -2.26 7.68
C THR A 106 -13.02 -2.59 8.28
N GLU A 107 -13.40 -1.97 9.40
CA GLU A 107 -14.64 -2.26 10.14
C GLU A 107 -15.79 -1.32 9.71
N ARG A 108 -16.35 -1.56 8.52
CA ARG A 108 -17.43 -0.74 7.97
C ARG A 108 -18.73 -1.51 7.95
N LYS A 109 -19.83 -0.86 8.37
CA LYS A 109 -21.18 -1.43 8.23
C LYS A 109 -21.69 -1.44 6.78
N ARG A 110 -21.27 -0.47 5.97
CA ARG A 110 -21.70 -0.31 4.58
C ARG A 110 -20.62 0.35 3.74
N ILE A 111 -20.49 -0.07 2.49
CA ILE A 111 -19.60 0.52 1.50
C ILE A 111 -20.40 1.49 0.63
N ASN A 112 -19.90 2.71 0.48
CA ASN A 112 -20.40 3.65 -0.53
C ASN A 112 -19.71 3.31 -1.85
N GLU A 113 -20.36 2.44 -2.64
CA GLU A 113 -19.83 1.93 -3.91
C GLU A 113 -19.47 3.05 -4.89
N LEU A 114 -20.30 4.10 -4.99
CA LEU A 114 -20.04 5.20 -5.90
C LEU A 114 -18.72 5.91 -5.57
N SER A 115 -18.51 6.21 -4.27
CA SER A 115 -17.27 6.83 -3.82
C SER A 115 -16.08 5.88 -3.94
N ALA A 116 -16.26 4.60 -3.60
CA ALA A 116 -15.19 3.60 -3.69
C ALA A 116 -14.72 3.42 -5.14
N ASN A 117 -15.65 3.30 -6.10
CA ASN A 117 -15.32 3.18 -7.51
C ASN A 117 -14.59 4.43 -8.02
N ARG A 118 -15.06 5.63 -7.65
CA ARG A 118 -14.39 6.88 -8.03
C ARG A 118 -12.95 6.96 -7.51
N LEU A 119 -12.68 6.47 -6.29
CA LEU A 119 -11.32 6.39 -5.77
C LEU A 119 -10.46 5.39 -6.56
N ARG A 120 -11.01 4.22 -6.91
CA ARG A 120 -10.33 3.22 -7.73
C ARG A 120 -9.93 3.79 -9.09
N ASP A 121 -10.84 4.51 -9.75
CA ASP A 121 -10.60 5.11 -11.06
C ASP A 121 -9.48 6.16 -10.97
N VAL A 122 -9.52 7.03 -9.96
CA VAL A 122 -8.47 8.02 -9.70
C VAL A 122 -7.12 7.35 -9.43
N PHE A 123 -7.07 6.26 -8.67
CA PHE A 123 -5.82 5.53 -8.46
C PHE A 123 -5.28 4.97 -9.77
N PHE A 124 -6.14 4.37 -10.59
CA PHE A 124 -5.75 3.83 -11.88
C PHE A 124 -5.19 4.91 -12.80
N GLU A 125 -5.89 6.05 -12.92
CA GLU A 125 -5.44 7.22 -13.70
C GLU A 125 -4.11 7.80 -13.22
N ASN A 126 -3.82 7.72 -11.92
CA ASN A 126 -2.56 8.19 -11.32
C ASN A 126 -1.49 7.08 -11.25
N GLY A 127 -1.73 5.93 -11.88
CA GLY A 127 -0.73 4.89 -12.09
C GLY A 127 -0.66 3.81 -11.02
N VAL A 128 -1.68 3.64 -10.18
CA VAL A 128 -1.78 2.53 -9.21
C VAL A 128 -3.00 1.67 -9.50
N THR A 129 -2.79 0.36 -9.60
CA THR A 129 -3.83 -0.64 -9.82
C THR A 129 -4.05 -1.45 -8.56
N ILE A 130 -5.33 -1.64 -8.19
CA ILE A 130 -5.72 -2.55 -7.10
C ILE A 130 -5.82 -3.96 -7.68
N LEU A 131 -5.17 -4.91 -7.02
CA LEU A 131 -5.22 -6.33 -7.33
C LEU A 131 -6.32 -6.97 -6.49
N PRO A 132 -7.36 -7.56 -7.11
CA PRO A 132 -8.35 -8.32 -6.35
C PRO A 132 -7.72 -9.58 -5.75
N GLU A 133 -8.39 -10.13 -4.75
CA GLU A 133 -8.07 -11.46 -4.24
C GLU A 133 -8.36 -12.51 -5.32
N GLU A 134 -7.46 -13.48 -5.45
CA GLU A 134 -7.53 -14.62 -6.39
C GLU A 134 -7.58 -15.93 -5.59
N ALA A 135 -7.67 -17.07 -6.28
CA ALA A 135 -7.79 -18.39 -5.65
C ALA A 135 -6.65 -18.69 -4.65
N ASP A 136 -5.42 -18.36 -5.04
CA ASP A 136 -4.21 -18.72 -4.26
C ASP A 136 -3.48 -17.51 -3.65
N THR A 137 -3.90 -16.29 -3.98
CA THR A 137 -3.22 -15.06 -3.53
C THR A 137 -4.22 -14.01 -3.09
N GLY A 138 -3.91 -13.30 -2.01
CA GLY A 138 -4.81 -12.29 -1.48
C GLY A 138 -4.72 -10.96 -2.23
N ALA A 139 -5.62 -10.03 -1.90
CA ALA A 139 -5.68 -8.71 -2.54
C ALA A 139 -4.39 -7.88 -2.33
N GLY A 140 -4.17 -6.88 -3.17
CA GLY A 140 -2.99 -6.01 -3.10
C GLY A 140 -3.05 -4.78 -3.99
N VAL A 141 -1.90 -4.15 -4.19
CA VAL A 141 -1.73 -2.94 -5.01
C VAL A 141 -0.40 -2.99 -5.77
N ARG A 142 -0.37 -2.40 -6.96
CA ARG A 142 0.85 -2.27 -7.77
C ARG A 142 0.83 -1.02 -8.63
N PHE A 143 1.99 -0.58 -9.11
CA PHE A 143 2.06 0.45 -10.14
C PHE A 143 1.64 -0.08 -11.52
N HIS A 144 0.99 0.76 -12.33
CA HIS A 144 0.49 0.44 -13.67
C HIS A 144 1.62 0.41 -14.72
N SER A 145 2.67 1.21 -14.54
CA SER A 145 3.86 1.20 -15.41
C SER A 145 5.10 1.46 -14.59
N TYR A 146 6.28 1.17 -15.15
CA TYR A 146 7.56 1.58 -14.58
C TYR A 146 7.61 3.12 -14.54
N LEU A 147 7.10 3.72 -13.46
CA LEU A 147 7.37 5.12 -13.16
C LEU A 147 8.85 5.21 -12.82
N LYS A 148 9.64 5.58 -13.83
CA LYS A 148 10.99 6.10 -13.64
C LYS A 148 10.85 7.23 -12.62
N ALA A 149 11.27 7.00 -11.38
CA ALA A 149 11.23 8.00 -10.32
C ALA A 149 11.79 9.31 -10.90
N ARG A 150 10.95 10.35 -10.98
CA ARG A 150 11.43 11.66 -11.41
C ARG A 150 12.42 12.12 -10.33
N LYS A 151 13.69 12.26 -10.76
CA LYS A 151 14.78 12.84 -9.98
C LYS A 151 14.45 14.26 -9.53
#